data_AF-A0A956WZL8-F1
#
_entry.id   AF-A0A956WZL8-F1
#
_cell.length_a   1.000
_cell.length_b   1.000
_cell.length_c   1.000
_cell.angle_alpha   90.00
_cell.angle_beta   90.00
_cell.angle_gamma   90.00
#
_symmetry.space_group_name_H-M   'P 1'
#
loop_
_entity.id
_entity.type
_entity.pdbx_description
1 polymer ?
#
loop_
_entity_poly.entity_id
_entity_poly.type
_entity_poly.pdbx_seq_one_letter_code
_entity_poly.pdbx_strand_id
1 'polypeptide(L)'
;MRNKRLLSIIGLLLIGSLLLAACGGAAEPTAAPAPAEPAATEASAAAEPTATEAAMEEPTEEVMEEPTEEVMEEPTEEVAAEPEATLTAEEQAAQASAAAAEAVAAAEASGKTPIRWFVGLGTGTDPQQIEAQQAVVDAFNASQDEIALVLEVVPYDAGRDTLATQIASGAGPDIIGPVGWGGSNAFYGQWLDISQYIEESGFDTSVFDPALVDSYQTEEGQVGLPFAVFPSATYYIPEMFDEVGLEYPPQNYGDSYMLDGEEVDWNWDTFTEVAKRLTIDINGFNSTEDGFDPSQIVQVGYSPQWQTNPNYISAYVAGSVDIVDGEEKGSYSVNMPDSWMEAVNWAYDGMYGDQPWMATGPMSAAPEFGNGNLFNSGKAAMAVTPLWYTCCLGDLRDAGV
;
A
#
# COMPACT_ATOMS: atom_id res chain seq x y z
N MET A 1 75.47 14.27 10.52
CA MET A 1 74.09 14.25 9.99
C MET A 1 73.20 15.14 10.86
N ARG A 2 73.17 16.42 10.54
CA ARG A 2 72.72 17.51 11.42
C ARG A 2 72.03 18.51 10.50
N ASN A 3 70.76 18.27 10.16
CA ASN A 3 69.86 19.16 9.40
C ASN A 3 68.40 18.63 9.28
N LYS A 4 67.85 18.03 10.33
CA LYS A 4 66.39 17.70 10.37
C LYS A 4 65.63 18.31 11.55
N ARG A 5 66.31 18.97 12.50
CA ARG A 5 65.68 19.67 13.64
C ARG A 5 65.43 21.17 13.39
N LEU A 6 65.89 21.72 12.27
CA LEU A 6 65.76 23.15 11.96
C LEU A 6 64.46 23.49 11.20
N LEU A 7 63.81 22.51 10.57
CA LEU A 7 62.52 22.70 9.88
C LEU A 7 61.30 22.60 10.80
N SER A 8 61.41 21.89 11.94
CA SER A 8 60.30 21.75 12.90
C SER A 8 60.10 22.97 13.81
N ILE A 9 61.02 23.95 13.82
CA ILE A 9 60.91 25.15 14.67
C ILE A 9 60.31 26.34 13.89
N ILE A 10 60.37 26.34 12.56
CA ILE A 10 59.81 27.43 11.72
C ILE A 10 58.30 27.22 11.45
N GLY A 11 57.80 25.98 11.46
CA GLY A 11 56.37 25.68 11.28
C GLY A 11 55.50 25.95 12.51
N LEU A 12 56.08 25.95 13.73
CA LEU A 12 55.34 26.15 14.98
C LEU A 12 55.28 27.63 15.42
N LEU A 13 56.01 28.53 14.75
CA LEU A 13 56.03 29.97 15.03
C LEU A 13 55.04 30.79 14.18
N LEU A 14 54.29 30.15 13.28
CA LEU A 14 53.24 30.78 12.46
C LEU A 14 51.81 30.57 13.00
N ILE A 15 51.64 29.79 14.07
CA ILE A 15 50.32 29.49 14.66
C ILE A 15 50.10 30.24 16.01
N GLY A 16 51.07 31.08 16.44
CA GLY A 16 51.09 31.68 17.78
C GLY A 16 51.07 33.20 17.88
N SER A 17 50.67 33.95 16.84
CA SER A 17 50.82 35.42 16.82
C SER A 17 49.59 36.21 16.35
N LEU A 18 48.38 35.63 16.39
CA LEU A 18 47.14 36.35 16.09
C LEU A 18 46.16 36.30 17.27
N LEU A 19 46.62 36.72 18.44
CA LEU A 19 45.78 37.02 19.60
C LEU A 19 46.34 38.24 20.35
N LEU A 20 45.53 39.32 20.40
CA LEU A 20 45.68 40.60 21.14
C LEU A 20 46.71 41.60 20.58
N ALA A 21 46.46 42.90 20.38
CA ALA A 21 45.34 43.81 20.66
C ALA A 21 45.56 45.15 19.92
N ALA A 22 44.49 45.88 19.55
CA ALA A 22 44.43 47.35 19.61
C ALA A 22 43.02 47.89 19.29
N CYS A 23 42.41 48.55 20.27
CA CYS A 23 41.24 49.42 20.15
C CYS A 23 41.51 50.65 19.27
N GLY A 24 40.48 51.16 18.58
CA GLY A 24 40.48 52.51 18.02
C GLY A 24 39.27 52.86 17.14
N GLY A 25 38.18 53.31 17.76
CA GLY A 25 37.27 54.39 17.32
C GLY A 25 36.70 54.47 15.89
N ALA A 26 35.38 54.32 15.82
CA ALA A 26 34.39 55.07 15.03
C ALA A 26 34.39 55.00 13.48
N ALA A 27 33.42 54.26 12.94
CA ALA A 27 32.36 54.74 12.03
C ALA A 27 31.44 53.56 11.70
N GLU A 28 30.14 53.67 11.99
CA GLU A 28 29.13 52.69 11.57
C GLU A 28 28.98 52.71 10.03
N PRO A 29 28.95 51.53 9.38
CA PRO A 29 28.28 51.39 8.10
C PRO A 29 27.07 50.47 8.25
N THR A 30 25.94 51.00 7.80
CA THR A 30 24.64 50.37 7.53
C THR A 30 24.75 48.92 7.05
N ALA A 31 24.15 48.00 7.80
CA ALA A 31 23.91 46.63 7.35
C ALA A 31 22.67 46.59 6.42
N ALA A 32 22.84 45.98 5.24
CA ALA A 32 21.75 45.48 4.42
C ALA A 32 21.17 44.18 5.05
N PRO A 33 19.87 43.87 4.87
CA PRO A 33 19.19 42.86 5.66
C PRO A 33 19.53 41.42 5.25
N ALA A 34 19.55 40.52 6.25
CA ALA A 34 19.61 39.07 6.09
C ALA A 34 18.26 38.49 5.59
N PRO A 35 18.25 37.33 4.92
CA PRO A 35 17.03 36.71 4.42
C PRO A 35 16.15 36.17 5.56
N ALA A 36 14.84 36.33 5.43
CA ALA A 36 13.84 35.95 6.42
C ALA A 36 13.62 34.43 6.45
N GLU A 37 13.54 33.91 7.66
CA GLU A 37 13.12 32.57 8.06
C GLU A 37 11.58 32.48 7.98
N PRO A 38 10.97 31.42 7.44
CA PRO A 38 9.51 31.27 7.49
C PRO A 38 9.09 30.82 8.90
N ALA A 39 8.24 31.63 9.52
CA ALA A 39 7.68 31.39 10.84
C ALA A 39 6.70 30.20 10.84
N ALA A 40 6.78 29.40 11.90
CA ALA A 40 5.82 28.38 12.27
C ALA A 40 4.40 28.98 12.37
N THR A 41 3.42 28.30 11.77
CA THR A 41 2.00 28.61 11.95
C THR A 41 1.41 27.59 12.91
N GLU A 42 0.92 28.07 14.06
CA GLU A 42 0.28 27.27 15.09
C GLU A 42 -1.03 26.66 14.61
N ALA A 43 -1.25 25.41 15.00
CA ALA A 43 -2.48 24.66 14.77
C ALA A 43 -3.66 25.29 15.53
N SER A 44 -4.73 25.61 14.81
CA SER A 44 -6.03 25.95 15.41
C SER A 44 -6.83 24.68 15.64
N ALA A 45 -7.13 24.39 16.90
CA ALA A 45 -8.02 23.33 17.33
C ALA A 45 -9.45 23.54 16.78
N ALA A 46 -10.01 22.51 16.15
CA ALA A 46 -11.43 22.45 15.84
C ALA A 46 -12.18 21.95 17.09
N ALA A 47 -13.16 22.74 17.52
CA ALA A 47 -14.00 22.49 18.68
C ALA A 47 -15.14 21.51 18.35
N GLU A 48 -15.48 20.67 19.33
CA GLU A 48 -16.71 19.86 19.37
C GLU A 48 -17.97 20.73 19.23
N PRO A 49 -19.06 20.22 18.62
CA PRO A 49 -20.35 20.89 18.73
C PRO A 49 -21.04 20.50 20.05
N THR A 50 -20.99 21.40 21.03
CA THR A 50 -21.90 21.38 22.19
C THR A 50 -23.32 21.76 21.77
N ALA A 51 -24.27 20.92 22.18
CA ALA A 51 -25.70 21.14 22.13
C ALA A 51 -26.11 22.48 22.77
N THR A 52 -27.02 23.20 22.13
CA THR A 52 -27.76 24.31 22.75
C THR A 52 -29.24 23.95 22.80
N GLU A 53 -29.75 23.87 24.01
CA GLU A 53 -31.16 23.68 24.34
C GLU A 53 -31.82 25.05 24.59
N ALA A 54 -33.15 25.06 24.49
CA ALA A 54 -34.14 26.05 24.91
C ALA A 54 -34.62 27.10 23.88
N ALA A 55 -35.87 26.95 23.43
CA ALA A 55 -37.01 27.60 24.09
C ALA A 55 -38.37 27.19 23.48
N MET A 56 -39.03 26.29 24.21
CA MET A 56 -40.47 26.19 24.51
C MET A 56 -41.42 27.31 23.99
N GLU A 57 -42.37 26.93 23.13
CA GLU A 57 -43.73 27.51 23.06
C GLU A 57 -44.75 26.37 22.89
N GLU A 58 -45.82 26.43 23.68
CA GLU A 58 -47.08 25.64 23.62
C GLU A 58 -48.23 26.65 23.86
N PRO A 59 -49.53 26.37 23.59
CA PRO A 59 -50.14 25.16 23.00
C PRO A 59 -51.22 25.48 21.92
N THR A 60 -51.83 24.44 21.32
CA THR A 60 -53.30 24.42 21.08
C THR A 60 -53.81 22.97 21.08
N GLU A 61 -54.76 22.71 21.97
CA GLU A 61 -55.50 21.44 22.15
C GLU A 61 -56.43 21.16 20.97
N GLU A 62 -56.50 19.90 20.52
CA GLU A 62 -57.76 19.23 20.18
C GLU A 62 -57.68 17.74 20.60
N VAL A 63 -58.84 17.19 20.99
CA VAL A 63 -59.03 16.00 21.84
C VAL A 63 -59.62 14.83 21.04
N MET A 64 -59.32 13.60 21.48
CA MET A 64 -60.02 12.30 21.30
C MET A 64 -59.69 11.49 20.02
N GLU A 65 -59.51 10.16 19.99
CA GLU A 65 -59.88 9.01 20.86
C GLU A 65 -58.80 7.89 20.84
N GLU A 66 -58.73 7.07 21.91
CA GLU A 66 -58.07 5.74 21.90
C GLU A 66 -58.98 4.66 21.28
N PRO A 67 -58.43 3.51 20.82
CA PRO A 67 -58.54 2.33 21.68
C PRO A 67 -57.40 1.28 21.62
N THR A 68 -57.26 0.60 22.78
CA THR A 68 -56.99 -0.83 23.04
C THR A 68 -55.57 -1.42 22.98
N GLU A 69 -55.10 -1.79 24.18
CA GLU A 69 -54.05 -2.77 24.48
C GLU A 69 -54.37 -4.16 23.89
N GLU A 70 -53.40 -4.75 23.17
CA GLU A 70 -53.27 -6.20 23.03
C GLU A 70 -51.96 -6.65 23.70
N VAL A 71 -52.10 -7.64 24.58
CA VAL A 71 -51.02 -8.33 25.29
C VAL A 71 -50.29 -9.24 24.30
N MET A 72 -49.03 -8.92 23.98
CA MET A 72 -48.12 -9.86 23.29
C MET A 72 -47.28 -10.61 24.32
N GLU A 73 -47.32 -11.95 24.22
CA GLU A 73 -46.53 -12.88 25.02
C GLU A 73 -45.02 -12.70 24.79
N GLU A 74 -44.23 -12.86 25.85
CA GLU A 74 -42.77 -12.87 25.79
C GLU A 74 -42.26 -14.04 24.94
N PRO A 75 -41.37 -13.82 23.96
CA PRO A 75 -40.65 -14.90 23.33
C PRO A 75 -39.50 -15.34 24.25
N THR A 76 -39.48 -16.64 24.51
CA THR A 76 -38.42 -17.38 25.19
C THR A 76 -37.04 -17.04 24.62
N GLU A 77 -36.13 -16.68 25.53
CA GLU A 77 -34.70 -16.45 25.35
C GLU A 77 -34.04 -17.65 24.65
N GLU A 78 -33.76 -17.51 23.36
CA GLU A 78 -32.82 -18.36 22.65
C GLU A 78 -31.41 -17.93 23.08
N VAL A 79 -30.71 -18.82 23.77
CA VAL A 79 -29.34 -18.60 24.25
C VAL A 79 -28.46 -18.39 23.04
N ALA A 80 -28.19 -17.12 22.71
CA ALA A 80 -27.17 -16.73 21.75
C ALA A 80 -25.85 -17.37 22.19
N ALA A 81 -25.29 -18.21 21.34
CA ALA A 81 -23.92 -18.69 21.53
C ALA A 81 -23.01 -17.46 21.64
N GLU A 82 -22.24 -17.38 22.73
CA GLU A 82 -21.20 -16.36 22.87
C GLU A 82 -20.30 -16.40 21.62
N PRO A 83 -19.95 -15.25 21.01
CA PRO A 83 -18.99 -15.24 19.93
C PRO A 83 -17.67 -15.76 20.49
N GLU A 84 -17.09 -16.80 19.87
CA GLU A 84 -15.71 -17.18 20.15
C GLU A 84 -14.83 -15.94 19.97
N ALA A 85 -14.10 -15.56 21.03
CA ALA A 85 -13.22 -14.40 20.97
C ALA A 85 -12.13 -14.64 19.92
N THR A 86 -12.26 -14.01 18.75
CA THR A 86 -11.20 -13.94 17.75
C THR A 86 -10.02 -13.16 18.33
N LEU A 87 -8.86 -13.82 18.37
CA LEU A 87 -7.59 -13.21 18.77
C LEU A 87 -7.29 -11.98 17.91
N THR A 88 -6.71 -10.95 18.52
CA THR A 88 -6.16 -9.80 17.80
C THR A 88 -4.95 -10.21 16.96
N ALA A 89 -4.59 -9.39 15.96
CA ALA A 89 -3.40 -9.62 15.14
C ALA A 89 -2.12 -9.71 15.97
N GLU A 90 -2.01 -8.92 17.05
CA GLU A 90 -0.88 -8.95 17.99
C GLU A 90 -0.83 -10.27 18.79
N GLU A 91 -1.98 -10.76 19.27
CA GLU A 91 -2.05 -12.04 19.99
C GLU A 91 -1.73 -13.22 19.07
N GLN A 92 -2.23 -13.18 17.82
CA GLN A 92 -1.90 -14.16 16.79
C GLN A 92 -0.41 -14.15 16.47
N ALA A 93 0.20 -12.97 16.33
CA ALA A 93 1.64 -12.82 16.12
C ALA A 93 2.44 -13.42 17.28
N ALA A 94 2.07 -13.12 18.53
CA ALA A 94 2.75 -13.66 19.71
C ALA A 94 2.66 -15.19 19.78
N GLN A 95 1.50 -15.76 19.44
CA GLN A 95 1.31 -17.21 19.37
C GLN A 95 2.16 -17.84 18.26
N ALA A 96 2.22 -17.22 17.07
CA ALA A 96 3.02 -17.71 15.95
C ALA A 96 4.53 -17.72 16.30
N SER A 97 5.06 -16.63 16.88
CA SER A 97 6.46 -16.58 17.30
C SER A 97 6.79 -17.57 18.41
N ALA A 98 5.88 -17.79 19.36
CA ALA A 98 6.07 -18.80 20.40
C ALA A 98 6.13 -20.22 19.82
N ALA A 99 5.20 -20.57 18.92
CA ALA A 99 5.18 -21.86 18.25
C ALA A 99 6.45 -22.09 17.42
N ALA A 100 6.92 -21.06 16.70
CA ALA A 100 8.15 -21.15 15.93
C ALA A 100 9.39 -21.35 16.84
N ALA A 101 9.44 -20.67 17.99
CA ALA A 101 10.52 -20.86 18.97
C ALA A 101 10.54 -22.28 19.56
N GLU A 102 9.38 -22.87 19.85
CA GLU A 102 9.28 -24.27 20.29
C GLU A 102 9.77 -25.25 19.22
N ALA A 103 9.38 -25.03 17.96
CA ALA A 103 9.81 -25.85 16.83
C ALA A 103 11.34 -25.77 16.60
N VAL A 104 11.92 -24.56 16.72
CA VAL A 104 13.37 -24.34 16.67
C VAL A 104 14.08 -25.16 17.77
N ALA A 105 13.62 -25.05 19.02
CA ALA A 105 14.22 -25.80 20.13
C ALA A 105 14.10 -27.32 19.95
N ALA A 106 12.99 -27.80 19.38
CA ALA A 106 12.81 -29.22 19.07
C ALA A 106 13.76 -29.71 17.98
N ALA A 107 13.98 -28.91 16.92
CA ALA A 107 14.92 -29.22 15.86
C ALA A 107 16.36 -29.32 16.38
N GLU A 108 16.80 -28.35 17.17
CA GLU A 108 18.14 -28.36 17.79
C GLU A 108 18.34 -29.58 18.70
N ALA A 109 17.32 -29.93 19.51
CA ALA A 109 17.36 -31.11 20.36
C ALA A 109 17.46 -32.43 19.57
N SER A 110 16.97 -32.44 18.32
CA SER A 110 17.11 -33.58 17.40
C SER A 110 18.42 -33.59 16.62
N GLY A 111 19.30 -32.59 16.83
CA GLY A 111 20.58 -32.46 16.14
C GLY A 111 20.47 -31.88 14.72
N LYS A 112 19.31 -31.33 14.36
CA LYS A 112 19.08 -30.62 13.09
C LYS A 112 19.39 -29.13 13.24
N THR A 113 19.81 -28.50 12.16
CA THR A 113 19.94 -27.04 12.08
C THR A 113 18.57 -26.42 11.77
N PRO A 114 17.94 -25.69 12.70
CA PRO A 114 16.70 -24.99 12.38
C PRO A 114 16.96 -23.84 11.42
N ILE A 115 16.05 -23.63 10.46
CA ILE A 115 15.99 -22.45 9.61
C ILE A 115 14.57 -21.90 9.71
N ARG A 116 14.41 -20.68 10.23
CA ARG A 116 13.12 -20.06 10.47
C ARG A 116 12.71 -19.20 9.27
N TRP A 117 11.54 -19.51 8.71
CA TRP A 117 10.93 -18.82 7.59
C TRP A 117 9.74 -17.99 8.07
N PHE A 118 9.93 -16.67 8.10
CA PHE A 118 8.93 -15.69 8.51
C PHE A 118 8.08 -15.22 7.32
N VAL A 119 6.76 -15.26 7.49
CA VAL A 119 5.74 -14.76 6.57
C VAL A 119 4.94 -13.66 7.27
N GLY A 120 4.73 -12.52 6.59
CA GLY A 120 3.95 -11.41 7.17
C GLY A 120 4.25 -10.02 6.62
N LEU A 121 5.16 -9.89 5.64
CA LEU A 121 5.52 -8.59 5.03
C LEU A 121 4.98 -8.39 3.61
N GLY A 122 4.06 -9.24 3.19
CA GLY A 122 3.50 -9.25 1.84
C GLY A 122 2.32 -10.21 1.78
N THR A 123 2.08 -10.76 0.59
CA THR A 123 1.13 -11.86 0.40
C THR A 123 1.70 -13.10 1.07
N GLY A 124 0.94 -13.80 1.90
CA GLY A 124 1.39 -15.06 2.50
C GLY A 124 0.53 -15.53 3.66
N THR A 125 -0.31 -14.63 4.20
CA THR A 125 -1.21 -14.92 5.32
C THR A 125 -2.56 -15.46 4.91
N ASP A 126 -2.84 -15.56 3.60
CA ASP A 126 -4.07 -16.17 3.09
C ASP A 126 -4.06 -17.70 3.33
N PRO A 127 -5.18 -18.32 3.75
CA PRO A 127 -5.21 -19.75 4.08
C PRO A 127 -4.69 -20.68 2.98
N GLN A 128 -5.02 -20.40 1.72
CA GLN A 128 -4.55 -21.19 0.56
C GLN A 128 -3.03 -21.09 0.37
N GLN A 129 -2.44 -19.92 0.69
CA GLN A 129 -0.99 -19.72 0.61
C GLN A 129 -0.30 -20.39 1.80
N ILE A 130 -0.88 -20.35 3.00
CA ILE A 130 -0.36 -21.06 4.18
C ILE A 130 -0.26 -22.56 3.91
N GLU A 131 -1.28 -23.17 3.30
CA GLU A 131 -1.26 -24.59 2.92
C GLU A 131 -0.11 -24.90 1.95
N ALA A 132 0.07 -24.08 0.91
CA ALA A 132 1.15 -24.25 -0.05
C ALA A 132 2.54 -24.08 0.59
N GLN A 133 2.71 -23.08 1.46
CA GLN A 133 3.96 -22.84 2.21
C GLN A 133 4.28 -24.02 3.12
N GLN A 134 3.28 -24.57 3.83
CA GLN A 134 3.47 -25.75 4.66
C GLN A 134 3.85 -26.98 3.83
N ALA A 135 3.25 -27.16 2.65
CA ALA A 135 3.63 -28.26 1.75
C ALA A 135 5.10 -28.17 1.28
N VAL A 136 5.61 -26.94 1.06
CA VAL A 136 7.04 -26.72 0.77
C VAL A 136 7.91 -27.10 1.98
N VAL A 137 7.51 -26.69 3.19
CA VAL A 137 8.22 -27.05 4.43
C VAL A 137 8.28 -28.56 4.62
N ASP A 138 7.15 -29.25 4.46
CA ASP A 138 7.06 -30.70 4.63
C ASP A 138 7.91 -31.43 3.59
N ALA A 139 7.85 -31.01 2.31
CA ALA A 139 8.65 -31.60 1.24
C ALA A 139 10.15 -31.40 1.47
N PHE A 140 10.57 -30.20 1.87
CA PHE A 140 11.98 -29.90 2.15
C PHE A 140 12.48 -30.72 3.35
N ASN A 141 11.74 -30.75 4.44
CA ASN A 141 12.10 -31.51 5.64
C ASN A 141 12.10 -33.03 5.42
N ALA A 142 11.31 -33.54 4.46
CA ALA A 142 11.32 -34.95 4.08
C ALA A 142 12.46 -35.31 3.09
N SER A 143 13.01 -34.32 2.39
CA SER A 143 14.05 -34.55 1.38
C SER A 143 15.46 -34.75 1.96
N GLN A 144 15.65 -34.37 3.23
CA GLN A 144 16.96 -34.35 3.89
C GLN A 144 16.82 -34.42 5.43
N ASP A 145 17.90 -34.72 6.15
CA ASP A 145 17.89 -34.90 7.61
C ASP A 145 18.77 -33.91 8.41
N GLU A 146 19.40 -32.95 7.75
CA GLU A 146 20.33 -31.99 8.34
C GLU A 146 19.66 -30.69 8.82
N ILE A 147 18.65 -30.21 8.10
CA ILE A 147 17.96 -28.94 8.33
C ILE A 147 16.51 -29.21 8.78
N ALA A 148 15.98 -28.36 9.64
CA ALA A 148 14.56 -28.26 9.92
C ALA A 148 14.05 -26.87 9.52
N LEU A 149 13.33 -26.78 8.41
CA LEU A 149 12.63 -25.56 8.01
C LEU A 149 11.40 -25.38 8.91
N VAL A 150 11.31 -24.22 9.55
CA VAL A 150 10.25 -23.85 10.52
C VAL A 150 9.49 -22.67 9.96
N LEU A 151 8.21 -22.87 9.62
CA LEU A 151 7.33 -21.81 9.14
C LEU A 151 6.78 -20.98 10.32
N GLU A 152 6.89 -19.66 10.21
CA GLU A 152 6.31 -18.69 11.14
C GLU A 152 5.40 -17.75 10.35
N VAL A 153 4.08 -17.88 10.51
CA VAL A 153 3.10 -17.02 9.82
C VAL A 153 2.55 -15.99 10.78
N VAL A 154 2.88 -14.73 10.56
CA VAL A 154 2.40 -13.59 11.33
C VAL A 154 1.39 -12.78 10.49
N PRO A 155 0.23 -12.37 11.06
CA PRO A 155 -0.72 -11.53 10.34
C PRO A 155 -0.07 -10.27 9.78
N TYR A 156 -0.46 -9.88 8.56
CA TYR A 156 0.14 -8.75 7.84
C TYR A 156 0.19 -7.46 8.68
N ASP A 157 -0.91 -7.17 9.39
CA ASP A 157 -1.05 -5.96 10.21
C ASP A 157 -0.04 -5.89 11.37
N ALA A 158 0.38 -7.05 11.90
CA ALA A 158 1.36 -7.15 12.98
C ALA A 158 2.78 -7.51 12.50
N GLY A 159 2.95 -7.83 11.21
CA GLY A 159 4.17 -8.42 10.66
C GLY A 159 5.41 -7.55 10.80
N ARG A 160 5.27 -6.24 10.51
CA ARG A 160 6.40 -5.28 10.58
C ARG A 160 6.89 -5.10 12.02
N ASP A 161 5.98 -4.86 12.95
CA ASP A 161 6.33 -4.63 14.36
C ASP A 161 6.92 -5.88 15.01
N THR A 162 6.37 -7.05 14.66
CA THR A 162 6.89 -8.35 15.12
C THR A 162 8.30 -8.58 14.62
N LEU A 163 8.54 -8.43 13.31
CA LEU A 163 9.88 -8.63 12.74
C LEU A 163 10.90 -7.63 13.31
N ALA A 164 10.54 -6.34 13.41
CA ALA A 164 11.41 -5.32 13.97
C ALA A 164 11.83 -5.66 15.42
N THR A 165 10.88 -6.15 16.22
CA THR A 165 11.13 -6.60 17.60
C THR A 165 12.07 -7.81 17.63
N GLN A 166 11.84 -8.81 16.77
CA GLN A 166 12.68 -10.00 16.69
C GLN A 166 14.12 -9.64 16.31
N ILE A 167 14.32 -8.80 15.29
CA ILE A 167 15.64 -8.30 14.88
C ILE A 167 16.32 -7.55 16.04
N ALA A 168 15.62 -6.61 16.68
CA ALA A 168 16.18 -5.81 17.78
C ALA A 168 16.60 -6.68 18.99
N SER A 169 15.91 -7.79 19.22
CA SER A 169 16.23 -8.75 20.29
C SER A 169 17.37 -9.71 19.94
N GLY A 170 17.87 -9.69 18.71
CA GLY A 170 18.86 -10.64 18.20
C GLY A 170 18.29 -12.03 17.89
N ALA A 171 16.96 -12.15 17.82
CA ALA A 171 16.23 -13.37 17.52
C ALA A 171 15.50 -13.27 16.17
N GLY A 172 16.06 -12.56 15.18
CA GLY A 172 15.48 -12.45 13.84
C GLY A 172 15.36 -13.81 13.13
N PRO A 173 14.45 -13.94 12.15
CA PRO A 173 14.32 -15.14 11.32
C PRO A 173 15.47 -15.25 10.30
N ASP A 174 15.63 -16.44 9.72
CA ASP A 174 16.68 -16.72 8.72
C ASP A 174 16.22 -16.38 7.29
N ILE A 175 14.94 -16.62 6.99
CA ILE A 175 14.31 -16.34 5.70
C ILE A 175 13.06 -15.50 5.96
N ILE A 176 12.85 -14.46 5.17
CA ILE A 176 11.66 -13.60 5.25
C ILE A 176 11.02 -13.57 3.86
N GLY A 177 9.77 -13.99 3.77
CA GLY A 177 9.01 -13.90 2.53
C GLY A 177 7.73 -14.72 2.54
N PRO A 178 6.81 -14.49 1.59
CA PRO A 178 6.95 -13.51 0.51
C PRO A 178 6.91 -12.07 1.03
N VAL A 179 7.69 -11.18 0.41
CA VAL A 179 7.84 -9.78 0.82
C VAL A 179 7.39 -8.86 -0.31
N GLY A 180 6.51 -7.91 -0.01
CA GLY A 180 6.16 -6.85 -0.96
C GLY A 180 7.16 -5.68 -0.90
N TRP A 181 7.11 -4.78 -1.89
CA TRP A 181 7.99 -3.60 -1.97
C TRP A 181 8.04 -2.75 -0.69
N GLY A 182 6.88 -2.49 -0.09
CA GLY A 182 6.81 -1.74 1.18
C GLY A 182 7.40 -2.52 2.36
N GLY A 183 7.42 -3.85 2.32
CA GLY A 183 8.06 -4.70 3.32
C GLY A 183 9.57 -4.69 3.18
N SER A 184 10.09 -4.88 1.97
CA SER A 184 11.54 -4.87 1.72
C SER A 184 12.18 -3.53 2.08
N ASN A 185 11.52 -2.42 1.70
CA ASN A 185 12.02 -1.07 1.97
C ASN A 185 11.92 -0.67 3.44
N ALA A 186 10.98 -1.24 4.21
CA ALA A 186 10.87 -0.96 5.64
C ALA A 186 12.08 -1.49 6.44
N PHE A 187 12.80 -2.49 5.91
CA PHE A 187 14.00 -3.08 6.50
C PHE A 187 15.23 -2.90 5.62
N TYR A 188 15.24 -1.87 4.77
CA TYR A 188 16.40 -1.56 3.91
C TYR A 188 17.70 -1.43 4.73
N GLY A 189 18.79 -1.99 4.20
CA GLY A 189 20.09 -2.04 4.87
C GLY A 189 20.21 -3.11 5.97
N GLN A 190 19.19 -3.97 6.14
CA GLN A 190 19.20 -5.08 7.11
C GLN A 190 19.15 -6.46 6.44
N TRP A 191 19.22 -6.50 5.11
CA TRP A 191 19.18 -7.73 4.34
C TRP A 191 20.59 -8.26 4.10
N LEU A 192 20.74 -9.58 4.09
CA LEU A 192 22.01 -10.23 3.78
C LEU A 192 22.26 -10.20 2.26
N ASP A 193 23.45 -9.79 1.82
CA ASP A 193 23.89 -10.05 0.45
C ASP A 193 24.06 -11.55 0.24
N ILE A 194 23.19 -12.10 -0.62
CA ILE A 194 23.16 -13.51 -0.95
C ILE A 194 23.92 -13.86 -2.24
N SER A 195 24.59 -12.91 -2.88
CA SER A 195 25.30 -13.12 -4.15
C SER A 195 26.28 -14.29 -4.08
N GLN A 196 27.10 -14.34 -3.01
CA GLN A 196 28.08 -15.43 -2.81
C GLN A 196 27.40 -16.80 -2.68
N TYR A 197 26.23 -16.89 -2.05
CA TYR A 197 25.54 -18.17 -1.85
C TYR A 197 24.86 -18.65 -3.13
N ILE A 198 24.39 -17.73 -3.97
CA ILE A 198 23.89 -18.07 -5.32
C ILE A 198 25.03 -18.67 -6.14
N GLU A 199 26.22 -18.05 -6.13
CA GLU A 199 27.41 -18.55 -6.83
C GLU A 199 27.87 -19.91 -6.29
N GLU A 200 28.00 -20.05 -4.97
CA GLU A 200 28.50 -21.28 -4.32
C GLU A 200 27.53 -22.46 -4.49
N SER A 201 26.22 -22.21 -4.44
CA SER A 201 25.22 -23.25 -4.66
C SER A 201 25.05 -23.63 -6.13
N GLY A 202 25.47 -22.76 -7.05
CA GLY A 202 25.22 -22.92 -8.49
C GLY A 202 23.73 -22.81 -8.84
N PHE A 203 22.95 -22.08 -8.04
CA PHE A 203 21.53 -21.89 -8.29
C PHE A 203 21.30 -21.13 -9.60
N ASP A 204 20.48 -21.69 -10.49
CA ASP A 204 20.20 -21.12 -11.81
C ASP A 204 19.16 -19.99 -11.70
N THR A 205 19.63 -18.74 -11.64
CA THR A 205 18.74 -17.56 -11.61
C THR A 205 18.10 -17.27 -12.95
N SER A 206 18.52 -17.92 -14.06
CA SER A 206 17.92 -17.72 -15.38
C SER A 206 16.50 -18.30 -15.52
N VAL A 207 16.05 -19.04 -14.50
CA VAL A 207 14.63 -19.43 -14.36
C VAL A 207 13.71 -18.24 -14.11
N PHE A 208 14.26 -17.11 -13.68
CA PHE A 208 13.53 -15.86 -13.48
C PHE A 208 13.72 -14.91 -14.64
N ASP A 209 12.76 -14.00 -14.83
CA ASP A 209 12.98 -12.82 -15.65
C ASP A 209 14.12 -11.99 -15.02
N PRO A 210 15.17 -11.63 -15.77
CA PRO A 210 16.29 -10.84 -15.24
C PRO A 210 15.85 -9.55 -14.54
N ALA A 211 14.83 -8.87 -15.05
CA ALA A 211 14.33 -7.63 -14.44
C ALA A 211 13.78 -7.84 -13.03
N LEU A 212 13.24 -9.02 -12.73
CA LEU A 212 12.76 -9.36 -11.39
C LEU A 212 13.92 -9.65 -10.44
N VAL A 213 14.99 -10.27 -10.93
CA VAL A 213 16.21 -10.49 -10.13
C VAL A 213 16.86 -9.15 -9.80
N ASP A 214 16.99 -8.28 -10.82
CA ASP A 214 17.56 -6.94 -10.69
C ASP A 214 16.76 -6.06 -9.71
N SER A 215 15.43 -6.26 -9.61
CA SER A 215 14.59 -5.53 -8.65
C SER A 215 14.92 -5.77 -7.18
N TYR A 216 15.66 -6.84 -6.87
CA TYR A 216 16.16 -7.16 -5.53
C TYR A 216 17.68 -6.90 -5.38
N GLN A 217 18.29 -6.17 -6.31
CA GLN A 217 19.65 -5.68 -6.16
C GLN A 217 19.66 -4.31 -5.46
N THR A 218 20.55 -4.18 -4.48
CA THR A 218 20.85 -2.91 -3.81
C THR A 218 22.34 -2.61 -3.93
N GLU A 219 22.79 -1.49 -3.38
CA GLU A 219 24.22 -1.20 -3.28
C GLU A 219 24.98 -2.21 -2.40
N GLU A 220 24.26 -2.99 -1.58
CA GLU A 220 24.82 -4.01 -0.71
C GLU A 220 24.99 -5.37 -1.43
N GLY A 221 24.33 -5.57 -2.58
CA GLY A 221 24.39 -6.80 -3.37
C GLY A 221 23.00 -7.33 -3.73
N GLN A 222 22.90 -8.62 -4.03
CA GLN A 222 21.61 -9.30 -4.24
C GLN A 222 21.00 -9.59 -2.87
N VAL A 223 19.90 -8.95 -2.50
CA VAL A 223 19.30 -9.08 -1.15
C VAL A 223 18.04 -9.94 -1.09
N GLY A 224 17.63 -10.50 -2.23
CA GLY A 224 16.45 -11.34 -2.34
C GLY A 224 16.38 -12.03 -3.70
N LEU A 225 15.43 -12.96 -3.84
CA LEU A 225 15.11 -13.62 -5.09
C LEU A 225 13.60 -13.50 -5.37
N PRO A 226 13.17 -13.47 -6.64
CA PRO A 226 11.76 -13.48 -6.98
C PRO A 226 11.07 -14.74 -6.43
N PHE A 227 9.98 -14.55 -5.69
CA PHE A 227 9.16 -15.64 -5.17
C PHE A 227 7.82 -15.76 -5.92
N ALA A 228 7.13 -14.63 -6.08
CA ALA A 228 5.87 -14.52 -6.81
C ALA A 228 5.78 -13.15 -7.48
N VAL A 229 5.07 -13.08 -8.61
CA VAL A 229 4.83 -11.84 -9.36
C VAL A 229 3.34 -11.65 -9.51
N PHE A 230 2.86 -10.44 -9.21
CA PHE A 230 1.45 -10.09 -9.25
C PHE A 230 1.25 -8.89 -10.18
N PRO A 231 1.26 -9.09 -11.50
CA PRO A 231 0.91 -8.02 -12.42
C PRO A 231 -0.52 -7.55 -12.14
N SER A 232 -0.81 -6.31 -12.49
CA SER A 232 -2.18 -5.80 -12.49
C SER A 232 -2.83 -6.03 -13.85
N ALA A 233 -4.12 -6.34 -13.82
CA ALA A 233 -4.95 -6.42 -15.01
C ALA A 233 -6.17 -5.52 -14.85
N THR A 234 -6.77 -5.13 -15.97
CA THR A 234 -8.10 -4.53 -15.97
C THR A 234 -9.13 -5.65 -15.97
N TYR A 235 -9.97 -5.67 -14.94
CA TYR A 235 -11.17 -6.49 -14.86
C TYR A 235 -12.36 -5.60 -15.17
N TYR A 236 -13.41 -6.18 -15.74
CA TYR A 236 -14.61 -5.44 -16.10
C TYR A 236 -15.85 -6.31 -15.95
N ILE A 237 -17.01 -5.67 -15.81
CA ILE A 237 -18.34 -6.30 -15.72
C ILE A 237 -19.00 -6.18 -17.11
N PRO A 238 -19.11 -7.27 -17.90
CA PRO A 238 -19.61 -7.21 -19.27
C PRO A 238 -20.99 -6.58 -19.40
N GLU A 239 -21.90 -6.87 -18.46
CA GLU A 239 -23.27 -6.34 -18.53
C GLU A 239 -23.31 -4.81 -18.49
N MET A 240 -22.43 -4.17 -17.72
CA MET A 240 -22.37 -2.70 -17.65
C MET A 240 -21.90 -2.06 -18.96
N PHE A 241 -21.10 -2.77 -19.75
CA PHE A 241 -20.71 -2.33 -21.10
C PHE A 241 -21.85 -2.52 -22.10
N ASP A 242 -22.54 -3.66 -22.03
CA ASP A 242 -23.69 -3.97 -22.89
C ASP A 242 -24.83 -2.96 -22.72
N GLU A 243 -25.11 -2.54 -21.48
CA GLU A 243 -26.17 -1.59 -21.14
C GLU A 243 -26.02 -0.24 -21.85
N VAL A 244 -24.77 0.23 -22.03
CA VAL A 244 -24.46 1.50 -22.68
C VAL A 244 -23.96 1.34 -24.12
N GLY A 245 -23.92 0.08 -24.62
CA GLY A 245 -23.52 -0.23 -25.99
C GLY A 245 -22.04 0.04 -26.28
N LEU A 246 -21.17 -0.12 -25.28
CA LEU A 246 -19.72 -0.03 -25.44
C LEU A 246 -19.11 -1.41 -25.71
N GLU A 247 -18.04 -1.43 -26.50
CA GLU A 247 -17.25 -2.64 -26.73
C GLU A 247 -16.43 -2.99 -25.48
N TYR A 248 -16.04 -4.25 -25.33
CA TYR A 248 -15.24 -4.66 -24.17
C TYR A 248 -13.77 -4.23 -24.29
N PRO A 249 -13.06 -4.04 -23.17
CA PRO A 249 -11.62 -3.80 -23.20
C PRO A 249 -10.89 -4.90 -23.99
N PRO A 250 -9.84 -4.54 -24.76
CA PRO A 250 -9.08 -5.50 -25.53
C PRO A 250 -8.42 -6.55 -24.62
N GLN A 251 -8.40 -7.79 -25.10
CA GLN A 251 -7.89 -8.93 -24.33
C GLN A 251 -6.39 -9.19 -24.55
N ASN A 252 -5.80 -8.59 -25.59
CA ASN A 252 -4.36 -8.68 -25.85
C ASN A 252 -3.71 -7.30 -25.79
N TYR A 253 -2.45 -7.28 -25.34
CA TYR A 253 -1.65 -6.06 -25.32
C TYR A 253 -1.40 -5.55 -26.75
N GLY A 254 -1.66 -4.27 -26.97
CA GLY A 254 -1.44 -3.60 -28.25
C GLY A 254 -2.60 -3.70 -29.24
N ASP A 255 -3.68 -4.42 -28.88
CA ASP A 255 -4.91 -4.39 -29.67
C ASP A 255 -5.61 -3.02 -29.55
N SER A 256 -6.23 -2.58 -30.64
CA SER A 256 -7.05 -1.36 -30.69
C SER A 256 -8.42 -1.57 -30.03
N TYR A 257 -9.11 -0.47 -29.76
CA TYR A 257 -10.47 -0.42 -29.22
C TYR A 257 -11.41 0.27 -30.20
N MET A 258 -12.66 -0.19 -30.29
CA MET A 258 -13.68 0.43 -31.14
C MET A 258 -14.54 1.37 -30.29
N LEU A 259 -14.42 2.68 -30.50
CA LEU A 259 -15.21 3.70 -29.81
C LEU A 259 -16.04 4.47 -30.84
N ASP A 260 -17.36 4.48 -30.67
CA ASP A 260 -18.30 5.19 -31.57
C ASP A 260 -18.14 4.83 -33.06
N GLY A 261 -17.71 3.60 -33.35
CA GLY A 261 -17.49 3.10 -34.71
C GLY A 261 -16.13 3.48 -35.32
N GLU A 262 -15.24 4.10 -34.55
CA GLU A 262 -13.85 4.40 -34.92
C GLU A 262 -12.86 3.52 -34.15
N GLU A 263 -11.82 3.06 -34.84
CA GLU A 263 -10.71 2.31 -34.24
C GLU A 263 -9.73 3.28 -33.59
N VAL A 264 -9.54 3.17 -32.28
CA VAL A 264 -8.68 4.04 -31.46
C VAL A 264 -7.68 3.21 -30.65
N ASP A 265 -6.60 3.83 -30.21
CA ASP A 265 -5.64 3.17 -29.32
C ASP A 265 -6.25 2.94 -27.94
N TRP A 266 -6.02 1.77 -27.35
CA TRP A 266 -6.37 1.51 -25.96
C TRP A 266 -5.30 2.10 -25.02
N ASN A 267 -5.42 3.41 -24.77
CA ASN A 267 -4.57 4.18 -23.87
C ASN A 267 -5.40 4.76 -22.71
N TRP A 268 -4.75 5.48 -21.79
CA TRP A 268 -5.44 6.05 -20.62
C TRP A 268 -6.49 7.10 -20.98
N ASP A 269 -6.38 7.79 -22.12
CA ASP A 269 -7.41 8.73 -22.57
C ASP A 269 -8.68 7.98 -23.00
N THR A 270 -8.53 6.95 -23.84
CA THR A 270 -9.64 6.07 -24.26
C THR A 270 -10.25 5.35 -23.05
N PHE A 271 -9.43 4.83 -22.14
CA PHE A 271 -9.88 4.21 -20.90
C PHE A 271 -10.73 5.19 -20.07
N THR A 272 -10.28 6.44 -19.96
CA THR A 272 -10.99 7.48 -19.19
C THR A 272 -12.34 7.81 -19.81
N GLU A 273 -12.40 7.94 -21.14
CA GLU A 273 -13.65 8.21 -21.86
C GLU A 273 -14.66 7.06 -21.65
N VAL A 274 -14.20 5.81 -21.76
CA VAL A 274 -15.02 4.62 -21.46
C VAL A 274 -15.48 4.63 -20.00
N ALA A 275 -14.59 4.91 -19.04
CA ALA A 275 -14.92 4.97 -17.63
C ALA A 275 -15.95 6.08 -17.31
N LYS A 276 -15.85 7.26 -17.94
CA LYS A 276 -16.86 8.32 -17.78
C LYS A 276 -18.25 7.87 -18.21
N ARG A 277 -18.35 7.24 -19.39
CA ARG A 277 -19.62 6.70 -19.91
C ARG A 277 -20.20 5.56 -19.07
N LEU A 278 -19.35 4.85 -18.33
CA LEU A 278 -19.75 3.81 -17.38
C LEU A 278 -20.03 4.32 -15.96
N THR A 279 -19.87 5.63 -15.72
CA THR A 279 -20.17 6.25 -14.43
C THR A 279 -21.57 6.81 -14.45
N ILE A 280 -22.47 6.21 -13.68
CA ILE A 280 -23.92 6.41 -13.78
C ILE A 280 -24.46 7.02 -12.48
N ASP A 281 -25.31 8.03 -12.60
CA ASP A 281 -26.06 8.62 -11.49
C ASP A 281 -27.38 7.90 -11.22
N ILE A 282 -28.06 8.28 -10.13
CA ILE A 282 -29.37 7.71 -9.76
C ILE A 282 -30.47 7.93 -10.82
N ASN A 283 -30.29 8.89 -11.72
CA ASN A 283 -31.24 9.21 -12.79
C ASN A 283 -30.96 8.40 -14.07
N GLY A 284 -29.88 7.64 -14.11
CA GLY A 284 -29.45 6.86 -15.26
C GLY A 284 -28.65 7.66 -16.29
N PHE A 285 -28.22 8.88 -15.97
CA PHE A 285 -27.30 9.64 -16.81
C PHE A 285 -25.87 9.21 -16.54
N ASN A 286 -25.05 9.16 -17.58
CA ASN A 286 -23.61 8.97 -17.42
C ASN A 286 -22.88 10.31 -17.23
N SER A 287 -21.62 10.28 -16.76
CA SER A 287 -20.90 11.50 -16.40
C SER A 287 -20.57 12.45 -17.56
N THR A 288 -20.82 12.04 -18.81
CA THR A 288 -20.67 12.91 -19.99
C THR A 288 -21.97 13.60 -20.40
N GLU A 289 -23.11 13.21 -19.84
CA GLU A 289 -24.43 13.67 -20.27
C GLU A 289 -24.93 14.89 -19.51
N ASP A 290 -25.65 15.76 -20.23
CA ASP A 290 -26.40 16.86 -19.62
C ASP A 290 -27.47 16.29 -18.69
N GLY A 291 -27.38 16.61 -17.39
CA GLY A 291 -28.33 16.15 -16.38
C GLY A 291 -27.73 15.16 -15.36
N PHE A 292 -26.49 14.72 -15.57
CA PHE A 292 -25.73 13.95 -14.59
C PHE A 292 -25.63 14.69 -13.24
N ASP A 293 -26.00 14.01 -12.17
CA ASP A 293 -25.83 14.47 -10.79
C ASP A 293 -24.58 13.84 -10.13
N PRO A 294 -23.44 14.54 -10.07
CA PRO A 294 -22.22 14.02 -9.46
C PRO A 294 -22.35 13.79 -7.94
N SER A 295 -23.42 14.29 -7.31
CA SER A 295 -23.68 14.05 -5.89
C SER A 295 -24.47 12.76 -5.62
N GLN A 296 -25.03 12.13 -6.66
CA GLN A 296 -25.89 10.94 -6.55
C GLN A 296 -25.42 9.82 -7.49
N ILE A 297 -24.11 9.58 -7.52
CA ILE A 297 -23.50 8.47 -8.28
C ILE A 297 -23.89 7.13 -7.67
N VAL A 298 -24.34 6.19 -8.51
CA VAL A 298 -24.71 4.82 -8.09
C VAL A 298 -23.81 3.74 -8.67
N GLN A 299 -22.97 4.10 -9.64
CA GLN A 299 -21.97 3.26 -10.28
C GLN A 299 -20.83 4.14 -10.78
N VAL A 300 -19.58 3.73 -10.56
CA VAL A 300 -18.40 4.38 -11.16
C VAL A 300 -17.86 3.54 -12.30
N GLY A 301 -17.22 4.17 -13.27
CA GLY A 301 -16.60 3.46 -14.38
C GLY A 301 -15.32 2.73 -13.99
N TYR A 302 -14.56 3.26 -13.03
CA TYR A 302 -13.25 2.73 -12.68
C TYR A 302 -12.98 2.75 -11.16
N SER A 303 -12.43 1.63 -10.67
CA SER A 303 -11.83 1.48 -9.34
C SER A 303 -10.34 1.14 -9.44
N PRO A 304 -9.42 1.97 -8.91
CA PRO A 304 -8.02 1.58 -8.66
C PRO A 304 -7.94 0.69 -7.42
N GLN A 305 -8.59 -0.48 -7.47
CA GLN A 305 -8.80 -1.37 -6.33
C GLN A 305 -7.46 -1.80 -5.71
N TRP A 306 -7.27 -1.48 -4.42
CA TRP A 306 -6.02 -1.65 -3.67
C TRP A 306 -4.79 -0.88 -4.19
N GLN A 307 -4.99 0.02 -5.16
CA GLN A 307 -3.96 0.80 -5.83
C GLN A 307 -4.21 2.31 -5.68
N THR A 308 -4.77 2.72 -4.55
CA THR A 308 -5.22 4.11 -4.29
C THR A 308 -4.10 5.06 -3.87
N ASN A 309 -2.88 4.58 -3.63
CA ASN A 309 -1.76 5.46 -3.34
C ASN A 309 -1.39 6.27 -4.60
N PRO A 310 -1.20 7.60 -4.50
CA PRO A 310 -0.83 8.44 -5.64
C PRO A 310 0.38 7.91 -6.42
N ASN A 311 1.37 7.32 -5.74
CA ASN A 311 2.56 6.77 -6.40
C ASN A 311 2.22 5.62 -7.36
N TYR A 312 1.26 4.76 -7.01
CA TYR A 312 0.84 3.66 -7.88
C TYR A 312 0.08 4.20 -9.09
N ILE A 313 -0.87 5.11 -8.86
CA ILE A 313 -1.65 5.72 -9.95
C ILE A 313 -0.73 6.46 -10.91
N SER A 314 0.22 7.24 -10.38
CA SER A 314 1.23 7.91 -11.20
C SER A 314 2.08 6.94 -11.99
N ALA A 315 2.58 5.86 -11.38
CA ALA A 315 3.36 4.86 -12.10
C ALA A 315 2.55 4.15 -13.20
N TYR A 316 1.26 3.90 -13.00
CA TYR A 316 0.39 3.29 -14.01
C TYR A 316 0.09 4.21 -15.19
N VAL A 317 -0.19 5.49 -14.92
CA VAL A 317 -0.61 6.47 -15.95
C VAL A 317 0.60 7.07 -16.66
N ALA A 318 1.62 7.49 -15.91
CA ALA A 318 2.81 8.16 -16.44
C ALA A 318 3.93 7.19 -16.85
N GLY A 319 3.84 5.91 -16.46
CA GLY A 319 4.87 4.91 -16.69
C GLY A 319 6.03 4.97 -15.70
N SER A 320 7.04 4.12 -15.95
CA SER A 320 8.27 4.04 -15.14
C SER A 320 9.18 5.22 -15.43
N VAL A 321 9.02 6.29 -14.66
CA VAL A 321 9.92 7.46 -14.66
C VAL A 321 10.71 7.43 -13.37
N ASP A 322 12.02 7.65 -13.45
CA ASP A 322 12.86 7.79 -12.26
C ASP A 322 12.45 9.05 -11.48
N ILE A 323 12.04 8.85 -10.22
CA ILE A 323 11.64 9.93 -9.30
C ILE A 323 12.73 10.27 -8.28
N VAL A 324 13.85 9.53 -8.32
CA VAL A 324 14.98 9.73 -7.43
C VAL A 324 16.17 10.14 -8.28
N ASP A 325 16.67 11.35 -8.04
CA ASP A 325 17.95 11.80 -8.53
C ASP A 325 19.05 11.48 -7.53
N GLY A 326 20.29 11.32 -8.01
CA GLY A 326 21.47 11.02 -7.21
C GLY A 326 21.87 9.55 -7.31
N GLU A 327 23.16 9.31 -7.48
CA GLU A 327 23.73 7.97 -7.71
C GLU A 327 24.46 7.43 -6.47
N GLU A 328 24.68 8.28 -5.46
CA GLU A 328 25.49 7.96 -4.29
C GLU A 328 24.68 8.08 -2.99
N LYS A 329 24.95 7.18 -2.04
CA LYS A 329 24.34 7.19 -0.71
C LYS A 329 24.46 8.56 -0.06
N GLY A 330 23.30 9.16 0.25
CA GLY A 330 23.21 10.50 0.85
C GLY A 330 23.16 11.67 -0.14
N SER A 331 23.17 11.40 -1.45
CA SER A 331 22.92 12.40 -2.50
C SER A 331 21.51 12.32 -3.09
N TYR A 332 20.70 11.36 -2.65
CA TYR A 332 19.34 11.14 -3.17
C TYR A 332 18.43 12.36 -2.93
N SER A 333 17.75 12.81 -3.98
CA SER A 333 16.64 13.76 -3.89
C SER A 333 15.44 13.23 -4.65
N VAL A 334 14.25 13.35 -4.05
CA VAL A 334 13.01 12.96 -4.71
C VAL A 334 12.48 14.14 -5.52
N ASN A 335 12.25 13.94 -6.81
CA ASN A 335 11.63 14.90 -7.70
C ASN A 335 10.37 14.27 -8.31
N MET A 336 9.26 15.00 -8.27
CA MET A 336 8.01 14.57 -8.90
C MET A 336 7.98 15.13 -10.33
N PRO A 337 8.14 14.30 -11.36
CA PRO A 337 8.15 14.77 -12.74
C PRO A 337 6.76 15.29 -13.14
N ASP A 338 6.72 16.15 -14.16
CA ASP A 338 5.47 16.73 -14.67
C ASP A 338 4.44 15.65 -15.03
N SER A 339 4.88 14.54 -15.63
CA SER A 339 3.99 13.42 -15.98
C SER A 339 3.34 12.76 -14.76
N TRP A 340 4.04 12.68 -13.62
CA TRP A 340 3.45 12.19 -12.38
C TRP A 340 2.44 13.18 -11.79
N MET A 341 2.73 14.49 -11.87
CA MET A 341 1.78 15.52 -11.48
C MET A 341 0.52 15.49 -12.34
N GLU A 342 0.66 15.31 -13.66
CA GLU A 342 -0.45 15.10 -14.59
C GLU A 342 -1.29 13.87 -14.20
N ALA A 343 -0.65 12.75 -13.85
CA ALA A 343 -1.36 11.56 -13.40
C ALA A 343 -2.09 11.75 -12.05
N VAL A 344 -1.51 12.50 -11.11
CA VAL A 344 -2.20 12.85 -9.85
C VAL A 344 -3.40 13.75 -10.14
N ASN A 345 -3.26 14.74 -11.02
CA ASN A 345 -4.37 15.60 -11.43
C ASN A 345 -5.45 14.81 -12.16
N TRP A 346 -5.07 13.89 -13.05
CA TRP A 346 -6.00 12.96 -13.70
C TRP A 346 -6.82 12.16 -12.68
N ALA A 347 -6.16 11.61 -11.65
CA ALA A 347 -6.85 10.89 -10.58
C ALA A 347 -7.78 11.80 -9.76
N TYR A 348 -7.35 13.03 -9.48
CA TYR A 348 -8.15 14.02 -8.77
C TYR A 348 -9.40 14.41 -9.58
N ASP A 349 -9.25 14.70 -10.87
CA ASP A 349 -10.35 15.01 -11.77
C ASP A 349 -11.30 13.82 -11.92
N GLY A 350 -10.77 12.59 -11.86
CA GLY A 350 -11.57 11.38 -11.86
C GLY A 350 -12.50 11.24 -10.66
N MET A 351 -12.13 11.83 -9.53
CA MET A 351 -12.91 11.78 -8.29
C MET A 351 -13.78 13.02 -8.08
N TYR A 352 -13.29 14.19 -8.47
CA TYR A 352 -13.85 15.49 -8.08
C TYR A 352 -14.05 16.47 -9.24
N GLY A 353 -13.67 16.09 -10.46
CA GLY A 353 -13.88 16.90 -11.66
C GLY A 353 -15.35 16.94 -12.08
N ASP A 354 -15.65 17.73 -13.11
CA ASP A 354 -17.02 17.94 -13.61
C ASP A 354 -17.65 16.66 -14.21
N GLN A 355 -16.81 15.73 -14.68
CA GLN A 355 -17.22 14.45 -15.26
C GLN A 355 -16.44 13.33 -14.56
N PRO A 356 -16.76 13.00 -13.30
CA PRO A 356 -16.02 12.01 -12.54
C PRO A 356 -16.14 10.62 -13.20
N TRP A 357 -15.14 9.78 -12.98
CA TRP A 357 -15.15 8.38 -13.41
C TRP A 357 -14.65 7.38 -12.36
N MET A 358 -14.22 7.88 -11.20
CA MET A 358 -13.70 7.10 -10.08
C MET A 358 -14.43 7.44 -8.78
N ALA A 359 -14.50 6.46 -7.89
CA ALA A 359 -15.01 6.69 -6.54
C ALA A 359 -14.01 7.49 -5.70
N THR A 360 -14.54 8.38 -4.88
CA THR A 360 -13.77 9.01 -3.79
C THR A 360 -13.49 7.99 -2.69
N GLY A 361 -12.53 8.29 -1.81
CA GLY A 361 -12.26 7.47 -0.61
C GLY A 361 -13.52 7.27 0.26
N PRO A 362 -14.27 8.33 0.63
CA PRO A 362 -15.51 8.19 1.38
C PRO A 362 -16.59 7.36 0.67
N MET A 363 -16.74 7.51 -0.64
CA MET A 363 -17.69 6.70 -1.42
C MET A 363 -17.28 5.22 -1.40
N SER A 364 -16.03 4.91 -1.68
CA SER A 364 -15.52 3.53 -1.64
C SER A 364 -15.69 2.91 -0.25
N ALA A 365 -15.50 3.68 0.82
CA ALA A 365 -15.66 3.21 2.20
C ALA A 365 -17.14 3.02 2.63
N ALA A 366 -18.11 3.49 1.85
CA ALA A 366 -19.52 3.37 2.21
C ALA A 366 -19.99 1.90 2.08
N PRO A 367 -20.91 1.44 2.96
CA PRO A 367 -21.40 0.06 2.92
C PRO A 367 -22.01 -0.36 1.59
N GLU A 368 -22.78 0.52 0.96
CA GLU A 368 -23.42 0.29 -0.35
C GLU A 368 -22.42 0.17 -1.51
N PHE A 369 -21.18 0.61 -1.30
CA PHE A 369 -20.05 0.51 -2.22
C PHE A 369 -19.00 -0.52 -1.75
N GLY A 370 -19.35 -1.39 -0.79
CA GLY A 370 -18.53 -2.54 -0.43
C GLY A 370 -17.41 -2.28 0.58
N ASN A 371 -17.46 -1.20 1.36
CA ASN A 371 -16.51 -0.91 2.45
C ASN A 371 -15.03 -0.99 2.02
N GLY A 372 -14.68 -0.41 0.88
CA GLY A 372 -13.34 -0.42 0.31
C GLY A 372 -13.10 -1.51 -0.72
N ASN A 373 -13.99 -2.49 -0.83
CA ASN A 373 -13.97 -3.55 -1.85
C ASN A 373 -14.94 -3.24 -3.00
N LEU A 374 -14.68 -2.10 -3.64
CA LEU A 374 -15.62 -1.44 -4.55
C LEU A 374 -15.99 -2.28 -5.77
N PHE A 375 -15.04 -2.92 -6.42
CA PHE A 375 -15.34 -3.73 -7.62
C PHE A 375 -16.26 -4.92 -7.29
N ASN A 376 -15.97 -5.63 -6.20
CA ASN A 376 -16.76 -6.79 -5.78
C ASN A 376 -18.19 -6.43 -5.35
N SER A 377 -18.45 -5.16 -5.01
CA SER A 377 -19.81 -4.70 -4.71
C SER A 377 -20.71 -4.60 -5.95
N GLY A 378 -20.14 -4.74 -7.16
CA GLY A 378 -20.87 -4.52 -8.42
C GLY A 378 -21.18 -3.04 -8.65
N LYS A 379 -20.39 -2.13 -8.07
CA LYS A 379 -20.55 -0.67 -8.19
C LYS A 379 -19.44 0.03 -8.96
N ALA A 380 -18.47 -0.73 -9.47
CA ALA A 380 -17.48 -0.25 -10.42
C ALA A 380 -17.48 -1.12 -11.68
N ALA A 381 -17.59 -0.51 -12.85
CA ALA A 381 -17.64 -1.22 -14.12
C ALA A 381 -16.29 -1.83 -14.53
N MET A 382 -15.20 -1.14 -14.19
CA MET A 382 -13.83 -1.63 -14.37
C MET A 382 -13.04 -1.51 -13.08
N ALA A 383 -12.08 -2.41 -12.90
CA ALA A 383 -11.07 -2.29 -11.86
C ALA A 383 -9.69 -2.69 -12.36
N VAL A 384 -8.68 -1.89 -12.01
CA VAL A 384 -7.28 -2.29 -12.14
C VAL A 384 -6.87 -2.86 -10.79
N THR A 385 -6.72 -4.19 -10.72
CA THR A 385 -6.31 -4.89 -9.50
C THR A 385 -5.15 -5.86 -9.78
N PRO A 386 -4.18 -5.99 -8.86
CA PRO A 386 -3.15 -7.02 -8.95
C PRO A 386 -3.70 -8.44 -8.86
N LEU A 387 -3.00 -9.41 -9.46
CA LEU A 387 -3.36 -10.83 -9.37
C LEU A 387 -3.35 -11.43 -7.96
N TRP A 388 -2.69 -10.77 -6.98
CA TRP A 388 -2.77 -11.22 -5.59
C TRP A 388 -4.18 -11.04 -4.99
N TYR A 389 -5.02 -10.21 -5.63
CA TYR A 389 -6.41 -10.03 -5.27
C TYR A 389 -7.32 -10.28 -6.47
N THR A 390 -7.80 -11.52 -6.56
CA THR A 390 -8.79 -11.98 -7.54
C THR A 390 -10.02 -12.58 -6.88
N CYS A 391 -10.14 -12.43 -5.56
CA CYS A 391 -11.25 -13.02 -4.83
C CYS A 391 -12.59 -12.51 -5.35
N CYS A 392 -13.59 -13.38 -5.32
CA CYS A 392 -14.97 -13.09 -5.67
C CYS A 392 -15.22 -12.66 -7.13
N LEU A 393 -14.21 -12.63 -8.00
CA LEU A 393 -14.44 -12.50 -9.45
C LEU A 393 -15.31 -13.65 -9.98
N GLY A 394 -15.19 -14.83 -9.38
CA GLY A 394 -16.07 -15.98 -9.67
C GLY A 394 -17.51 -15.76 -9.20
N ASP A 395 -17.72 -14.99 -8.13
CA ASP A 395 -19.05 -14.71 -7.59
C ASP A 395 -19.82 -13.76 -8.52
N LEU A 396 -19.12 -12.82 -9.17
CA LEU A 396 -19.70 -11.97 -10.22
C LEU A 396 -20.18 -12.82 -11.40
N ARG A 397 -19.30 -13.68 -11.93
CA ARG A 397 -19.66 -14.64 -12.99
C ARG A 397 -20.86 -15.51 -12.61
N ASP A 398 -20.89 -16.02 -11.38
CA ASP A 398 -21.95 -16.93 -10.92
C ASP A 398 -23.26 -16.19 -10.61
N ALA A 399 -23.18 -14.89 -10.28
CA ALA A 399 -24.31 -13.98 -10.19
C ALA A 399 -24.86 -13.55 -11.57
N GLY A 400 -24.14 -13.91 -12.65
CA GLY A 400 -24.53 -13.61 -14.02
C GLY A 400 -24.17 -12.20 -14.47
N VAL A 401 -23.39 -11.46 -13.68
CA VAL A 401 -22.94 -10.09 -13.97
C VAL A 401 -21.54 -10.06 -14.58
#